data_AF-A0A820NP33-F1
#
_entry.id   AF-A0A820NP33-F1
#
_cell.length_a   1.000
_cell.length_b   1.000
_cell.length_c   1.000
_cell.angle_alpha   90.00
_cell.angle_beta   90.00
_cell.angle_gamma   90.00
#
_symmetry.space_group_name_H-M   'P 1'
#
loop_
_entity.id
_entity.type
_entity.pdbx_description
1 polymer ?
#
loop_
_entity_poly.entity_id
_entity_poly.type
_entity_poly.pdbx_seq_one_letter_code
_entity_poly.pdbx_strand_id
1 'polypeptide(L)'
;RQTLVITCEGNAGFYEVGSMMTPIEAGFSVLGWNRPGFGESSGYPGALSEVNAIDAVIRYAIEELHFPINDIVVFAWSIGGYAANWAAVNYPNIRGLVLDAIFDDVLPLAQRRMPTFISKFVEKTIRNYLNLNNIQLIKRYNGPFYLVRRTFDEMMNLIPAKVSTNCANEILFSILPHRYPFIYNDAQMLTLMKRYICLKKLKKKKLLDQYCSDTDALKRQCERYRVEHPVRSYPCNFGENFSIDERQSFAIYLVNQYLVDFDAQHCTPLPVTLFHLPTRCV
;
A
#
# COMPACT_ATOMS: atom_id res chain seq x y z
N ARG A 1 22.45 5.89 11.83
CA ARG A 1 21.22 5.12 11.52
C ARG A 1 21.02 5.22 10.00
N GLN A 2 21.01 4.10 9.26
CA GLN A 2 21.13 4.10 7.78
C GLN A 2 19.82 4.44 7.04
N THR A 3 18.67 3.94 7.51
CA THR A 3 17.38 4.14 6.81
C THR A 3 16.65 5.39 7.28
N LEU A 4 16.17 6.21 6.32
CA LEU A 4 15.24 7.31 6.55
C LEU A 4 13.80 6.86 6.26
N VAL A 5 12.87 7.18 7.14
CA VAL A 5 11.44 7.04 6.91
C VAL A 5 10.82 8.41 6.71
N ILE A 6 10.31 8.67 5.50
CA ILE A 6 9.53 9.87 5.20
C ILE A 6 8.06 9.55 5.47
N THR A 7 7.38 10.34 6.29
CA THR A 7 5.97 10.11 6.64
C THR A 7 5.03 11.01 5.84
N CYS A 8 4.04 10.41 5.17
CA CYS A 8 2.99 11.11 4.44
C CYS A 8 1.67 10.99 5.20
N GLU A 9 1.23 12.08 5.84
CA GLU A 9 0.07 12.08 6.73
C GLU A 9 -1.28 12.00 6.02
N GLY A 10 -2.30 11.64 6.81
CA GLY A 10 -3.69 11.55 6.41
C GLY A 10 -4.40 12.91 6.30
N ASN A 11 -5.70 12.86 5.98
CA ASN A 11 -6.51 14.07 5.92
C ASN A 11 -6.68 14.67 7.33
N ALA A 12 -6.49 15.99 7.46
CA ALA A 12 -6.42 16.66 8.76
C ALA A 12 -5.35 16.09 9.73
N GLY A 13 -4.34 15.39 9.19
CA GLY A 13 -3.16 14.95 9.92
C GLY A 13 -2.04 15.99 9.87
N PHE A 14 -1.27 16.02 10.95
CA PHE A 14 -0.07 16.85 11.13
C PHE A 14 1.06 15.92 11.55
N TYR A 15 2.27 16.11 11.00
CA TYR A 15 3.36 15.17 11.24
C TYR A 15 3.76 15.15 12.73
N GLU A 16 3.60 16.28 13.42
CA GLU A 16 3.93 16.52 14.83
C GLU A 16 3.20 15.58 15.80
N VAL A 17 2.01 15.10 15.43
CA VAL A 17 1.16 14.20 16.23
C VAL A 17 0.73 12.95 15.46
N GLY A 18 1.28 12.76 14.27
CA GLY A 18 0.84 11.76 13.31
C GLY A 18 1.70 10.51 13.27
N SER A 19 1.96 10.06 12.05
CA SER A 19 2.58 8.78 11.72
C SER A 19 4.08 8.71 12.07
N MET A 20 4.72 9.80 12.47
CA MET A 20 6.16 9.84 12.81
C MET A 20 6.55 9.00 14.01
N MET A 21 5.67 8.87 15.00
CA MET A 21 6.05 8.22 16.27
C MET A 21 6.41 6.75 16.08
N THR A 22 5.65 6.03 15.26
CA THR A 22 5.90 4.61 14.98
C THR A 22 7.31 4.32 14.45
N PRO A 23 7.80 4.95 13.36
CA PRO A 23 9.16 4.74 12.88
C PRO A 23 10.24 5.30 13.82
N ILE A 24 9.96 6.36 14.60
CA ILE A 24 10.89 6.85 15.63
C ILE A 24 11.11 5.79 16.71
N GLU A 25 10.03 5.23 17.25
CA GLU A 25 10.06 4.17 18.27
C GLU A 25 10.67 2.87 17.72
N ALA A 26 10.49 2.60 16.43
CA ALA A 26 11.17 1.50 15.73
C ALA A 26 12.68 1.74 15.50
N GLY A 27 13.20 2.92 15.87
CA GLY A 27 14.63 3.24 15.85
C GLY A 27 15.16 3.81 14.53
N PHE A 28 14.29 4.25 13.61
CA PHE A 28 14.70 4.84 12.34
C PHE A 28 15.03 6.34 12.45
N SER A 29 15.69 6.88 11.42
CA SER A 29 15.67 8.32 11.17
C SER A 29 14.34 8.66 10.52
N VAL A 30 13.71 9.78 10.87
CA VAL A 30 12.35 10.11 10.41
C VAL A 30 12.30 11.56 9.92
N LEU A 31 11.65 11.75 8.77
CA LEU A 31 11.34 13.06 8.20
C LEU A 31 9.83 13.19 8.04
N GLY A 32 9.22 13.96 8.95
CA GLY A 32 7.85 14.42 8.81
C GLY A 32 7.76 15.75 8.07
N TRP A 33 6.62 15.99 7.44
CA TRP A 33 6.36 17.23 6.74
C TRP A 33 4.85 17.54 6.77
N ASN A 34 4.52 18.83 6.78
CA ASN A 34 3.13 19.27 6.68
C ASN A 34 2.76 19.44 5.20
N ARG A 35 1.61 18.86 4.81
CA ARG A 35 1.08 18.94 3.45
C ARG A 35 0.69 20.39 3.10
N PRO A 36 0.63 20.79 1.82
CA PRO A 36 0.26 22.14 1.43
C PRO A 36 -1.09 22.58 2.01
N GLY A 37 -1.13 23.73 2.67
CA GLY A 37 -2.32 24.25 3.35
C GLY A 37 -2.61 23.61 4.72
N PHE A 38 -1.69 22.83 5.28
CA PHE A 38 -1.75 22.31 6.64
C PHE A 38 -0.59 22.84 7.49
N GLY A 39 -0.84 23.04 8.79
CA GLY A 39 0.15 23.56 9.72
C GLY A 39 0.65 24.93 9.28
N GLU A 40 1.96 25.09 9.21
CA GLU A 40 2.61 26.30 8.69
C GLU A 40 2.99 26.18 7.19
N SER A 41 2.66 25.05 6.53
CA SER A 41 2.93 24.88 5.10
C SER A 41 1.97 25.73 4.27
N SER A 42 2.54 26.64 3.47
CA SER A 42 1.81 27.46 2.51
C SER A 42 1.09 26.63 1.42
N GLY A 43 0.27 27.29 0.61
CA GLY A 43 -0.41 26.69 -0.54
C GLY A 43 -1.80 26.12 -0.22
N TYR A 44 -2.29 25.26 -1.12
CA TYR A 44 -3.63 24.66 -1.04
C TYR A 44 -3.54 23.13 -1.21
N PRO A 45 -4.37 22.34 -0.50
CA PRO A 45 -4.37 20.87 -0.55
C PRO A 45 -5.00 20.30 -1.84
N GLY A 46 -4.36 20.56 -2.97
CA GLY A 46 -4.71 20.03 -4.29
C GLY A 46 -3.77 18.91 -4.72
N ALA A 47 -4.21 18.06 -5.66
CA ALA A 47 -3.42 16.93 -6.14
C ALA A 47 -2.04 17.34 -6.69
N LEU A 48 -1.95 18.45 -7.45
CA LEU A 48 -0.69 18.97 -7.96
C LEU A 48 0.22 19.50 -6.82
N SER A 49 -0.35 20.19 -5.84
CA SER A 49 0.40 20.69 -4.69
C SER A 49 1.00 19.54 -3.89
N GLU A 50 0.22 18.47 -3.66
CA GLU A 50 0.67 17.28 -2.92
C GLU A 50 1.88 16.61 -3.59
N VAL A 51 1.84 16.44 -4.91
CA VAL A 51 2.95 15.81 -5.64
C VAL A 51 4.20 16.69 -5.69
N ASN A 52 4.03 18.01 -5.84
CA ASN A 52 5.14 18.95 -5.79
C ASN A 52 5.78 19.00 -4.39
N ALA A 53 4.98 18.87 -3.34
CA ALA A 53 5.48 18.90 -1.98
C ALA A 53 6.27 17.63 -1.62
N ILE A 54 5.75 16.44 -1.94
CA ILE A 54 6.52 15.20 -1.71
C ILE A 54 7.78 15.13 -2.57
N ASP A 55 7.77 15.70 -3.78
CA ASP A 55 8.96 15.85 -4.61
C ASP A 55 10.04 16.66 -3.87
N ALA A 56 9.68 17.84 -3.36
CA ALA A 56 10.59 18.69 -2.59
C ALA A 56 11.11 17.99 -1.33
N VAL A 57 10.28 17.22 -0.63
CA VAL A 57 10.67 16.47 0.58
C VAL A 57 11.68 15.36 0.25
N ILE A 58 11.47 14.61 -0.83
CA ILE A 58 12.42 13.57 -1.25
C ILE A 58 13.74 14.19 -1.70
N ARG A 59 13.69 15.28 -2.47
CA ARG A 59 14.89 16.00 -2.88
C ARG A 59 15.65 16.53 -1.67
N TYR A 60 14.97 17.15 -0.71
CA TYR A 60 15.58 17.61 0.55
C TYR A 60 16.27 16.46 1.30
N ALA A 61 15.63 15.29 1.38
CA ALA A 61 16.22 14.11 2.01
C ALA A 61 17.53 13.64 1.35
N ILE A 62 17.63 13.75 0.02
CA ILE A 62 18.80 13.32 -0.76
C ILE A 62 19.88 14.41 -0.81
N GLU A 63 19.47 15.62 -1.17
CA GLU A 63 20.36 16.73 -1.53
C GLU A 63 20.91 17.41 -0.27
N GLU A 64 20.08 17.59 0.77
CA GLU A 64 20.46 18.31 1.99
C GLU A 64 20.76 17.38 3.17
N LEU A 65 19.95 16.33 3.37
CA LEU A 65 20.16 15.37 4.46
C LEU A 65 21.09 14.21 4.07
N HIS A 66 21.47 14.11 2.79
CA HIS A 66 22.42 13.14 2.25
C HIS A 66 22.05 11.66 2.47
N PHE A 67 20.76 11.35 2.58
CA PHE A 67 20.31 9.95 2.58
C PHE A 67 20.36 9.36 1.17
N PRO A 68 21.01 8.19 0.97
CA PRO A 68 20.92 7.47 -0.30
C PRO A 68 19.47 7.11 -0.61
N ILE A 69 19.05 7.24 -1.87
CA ILE A 69 17.67 6.94 -2.28
C ILE A 69 17.24 5.50 -1.91
N ASN A 70 18.16 4.54 -2.02
CA ASN A 70 17.93 3.13 -1.67
C ASN A 70 17.76 2.88 -0.16
N ASP A 71 18.01 3.88 0.67
CA ASP A 71 17.80 3.86 2.13
C ASP A 71 16.58 4.67 2.57
N ILE A 72 15.78 5.21 1.62
CA ILE A 72 14.56 5.95 1.91
C ILE A 72 13.34 5.02 1.82
N VAL A 73 12.58 4.92 2.92
CA VAL A 73 11.24 4.32 2.96
C VAL A 73 10.20 5.43 3.03
N VAL A 74 9.12 5.32 2.27
CA VAL A 74 7.98 6.23 2.43
C VAL A 74 6.85 5.49 3.17
N PHE A 75 6.48 6.01 4.33
CA PHE A 75 5.37 5.52 5.14
C PHE A 75 4.19 6.46 4.98
N ALA A 76 3.05 5.94 4.52
CA ALA A 76 1.89 6.75 4.20
C ALA A 76 0.65 6.27 4.93
N TRP A 77 -0.13 7.21 5.42
CA TRP A 77 -1.43 6.94 6.03
C TRP A 77 -2.55 7.60 5.23
N SER A 78 -3.62 6.85 4.94
CA SER A 78 -4.86 7.38 4.35
C SER A 78 -4.60 8.11 3.01
N ILE A 79 -5.00 9.38 2.90
CA ILE A 79 -4.79 10.20 1.69
C ILE A 79 -3.31 10.43 1.35
N GLY A 80 -2.40 10.36 2.33
CA GLY A 80 -0.96 10.42 2.11
C GLY A 80 -0.44 9.31 1.19
N GLY A 81 -1.23 8.23 1.03
CA GLY A 81 -0.96 7.17 0.05
C GLY A 81 -0.80 7.68 -1.38
N TYR A 82 -1.51 8.76 -1.76
CA TYR A 82 -1.37 9.35 -3.10
C TYR A 82 0.01 9.97 -3.33
N ALA A 83 0.48 10.79 -2.38
CA ALA A 83 1.81 11.38 -2.42
C ALA A 83 2.90 10.29 -2.42
N ALA A 84 2.76 9.28 -1.56
CA ALA A 84 3.73 8.18 -1.48
C ALA A 84 3.77 7.31 -2.75
N ASN A 85 2.62 7.01 -3.34
CA ASN A 85 2.57 6.26 -4.60
C ASN A 85 3.14 7.08 -5.76
N TRP A 86 2.88 8.40 -5.80
CA TRP A 86 3.49 9.27 -6.80
C TRP A 86 5.01 9.31 -6.64
N ALA A 87 5.49 9.46 -5.41
CA ALA A 87 6.91 9.42 -5.08
C ALA A 87 7.56 8.12 -5.57
N ALA A 88 6.97 6.97 -5.28
CA ALA A 88 7.50 5.67 -5.69
C ALA A 88 7.60 5.49 -7.21
N VAL A 89 6.69 6.10 -7.97
CA VAL A 89 6.73 6.06 -9.44
C VAL A 89 7.84 6.94 -10.01
N ASN A 90 8.10 8.10 -9.40
CA ASN A 90 9.11 9.06 -9.89
C ASN A 90 10.50 8.81 -9.31
N TYR A 91 10.58 8.15 -8.15
CA TYR A 91 11.79 7.73 -7.47
C TYR A 91 11.77 6.20 -7.28
N PRO A 92 11.84 5.40 -8.36
CA PRO A 92 11.63 3.94 -8.31
C PRO A 92 12.68 3.18 -7.49
N ASN A 93 13.79 3.84 -7.14
CA ASN A 93 14.88 3.28 -6.36
C ASN A 93 14.71 3.48 -4.84
N ILE A 94 13.60 4.08 -4.37
CA ILE A 94 13.32 4.07 -2.93
C ILE A 94 13.34 2.65 -2.38
N ARG A 95 13.70 2.50 -1.11
CA ARG A 95 13.76 1.21 -0.44
C ARG A 95 12.42 0.49 -0.44
N GLY A 96 11.32 1.23 -0.32
CA GLY A 96 9.98 0.66 -0.31
C GLY A 96 8.88 1.58 0.20
N LEU A 97 7.64 1.10 0.13
CA LEU A 97 6.46 1.75 0.69
C LEU A 97 5.84 0.96 1.85
N VAL A 98 5.45 1.68 2.90
CA VAL A 98 4.52 1.19 3.92
C VAL A 98 3.22 1.96 3.73
N LEU A 99 2.13 1.27 3.39
CA LEU A 99 0.86 1.90 3.01
C LEU A 99 -0.24 1.52 4.01
N ASP A 100 -0.51 2.39 4.98
CA ASP A 100 -1.48 2.15 6.05
C ASP A 100 -2.82 2.83 5.78
N ALA A 101 -3.90 2.06 5.82
CA ALA A 101 -5.26 2.55 5.71
C ALA A 101 -5.51 3.40 4.44
N ILE A 102 -4.82 3.08 3.34
CA ILE A 102 -4.97 3.80 2.08
C ILE A 102 -6.19 3.29 1.29
N PHE A 103 -6.62 4.09 0.32
CA PHE A 103 -7.69 3.76 -0.62
C PHE A 103 -7.19 3.54 -2.03
N ASP A 104 -8.00 2.91 -2.86
CA ASP A 104 -7.77 2.65 -4.27
C ASP A 104 -8.03 3.88 -5.16
N ASP A 105 -9.19 4.50 -4.99
CA ASP A 105 -9.65 5.72 -5.67
C ASP A 105 -10.47 6.56 -4.68
N VAL A 106 -10.32 7.88 -4.71
CA VAL A 106 -11.07 8.77 -3.80
C VAL A 106 -12.55 8.89 -4.18
N LEU A 107 -12.93 8.61 -5.42
CA LEU A 107 -14.30 8.80 -5.91
C LEU A 107 -15.35 8.01 -5.10
N PRO A 108 -15.21 6.70 -4.84
CA PRO A 108 -16.17 5.94 -4.03
C PRO A 108 -16.32 6.52 -2.62
N LEU A 109 -15.22 7.00 -2.02
CA LEU A 109 -15.24 7.62 -0.70
C LEU A 109 -16.01 8.95 -0.70
N ALA A 110 -15.81 9.77 -1.73
CA ALA A 110 -16.50 11.04 -1.90
C ALA A 110 -18.01 10.83 -2.14
N GLN A 111 -18.37 9.93 -3.05
CA GLN A 111 -19.78 9.63 -3.37
C GLN A 111 -20.53 9.09 -2.15
N ARG A 112 -19.89 8.32 -1.27
CA ARG A 112 -20.51 7.82 -0.02
C ARG A 112 -20.87 8.94 0.95
N ARG A 113 -20.14 10.06 0.93
CA ARG A 113 -20.37 11.20 1.83
C ARG A 113 -21.39 12.21 1.28
N MET A 114 -21.75 12.09 0.01
CA MET A 114 -22.58 13.06 -0.70
C MET A 114 -23.96 12.47 -1.02
N PRO A 115 -25.01 13.30 -1.12
CA PRO A 115 -26.32 12.83 -1.57
C PRO A 115 -26.27 12.17 -2.96
N THR A 116 -27.00 11.08 -3.14
CA THR A 116 -26.96 10.28 -4.38
C THR A 116 -27.39 11.06 -5.62
N PHE A 117 -28.31 12.02 -5.48
CA PHE A 117 -28.80 12.84 -6.60
C PHE A 117 -27.73 13.76 -7.21
N ILE A 118 -26.63 14.05 -6.51
CA ILE A 118 -25.50 14.82 -7.05
C ILE A 118 -24.30 13.95 -7.46
N SER A 119 -24.45 12.63 -7.50
CA SER A 119 -23.33 11.70 -7.74
C SER A 119 -22.53 12.01 -9.01
N LYS A 120 -23.19 12.35 -10.13
CA LYS A 120 -22.51 12.75 -11.38
C LYS A 120 -21.72 14.05 -11.26
N PHE A 121 -22.22 15.00 -10.48
CA PHE A 121 -21.52 16.26 -10.23
C PHE A 121 -20.29 16.03 -9.35
N VAL A 122 -20.42 15.20 -8.32
CA VAL A 122 -19.29 14.77 -7.47
C VAL A 122 -18.23 14.07 -8.32
N GLU A 123 -18.64 13.13 -9.18
CA GLU A 123 -17.74 12.45 -10.10
C GLU A 123 -16.97 13.43 -10.99
N LYS A 124 -17.67 14.33 -11.68
CA LYS A 124 -17.01 15.33 -12.54
C LYS A 124 -16.04 16.21 -11.76
N THR A 125 -16.40 16.61 -10.54
CA THR A 125 -15.55 17.45 -9.68
C THR A 125 -14.29 16.70 -9.25
N ILE A 126 -14.43 15.48 -8.74
CA ILE A 126 -13.30 14.64 -8.32
C ILE A 126 -12.37 14.35 -9.49
N ARG A 127 -12.91 13.93 -10.64
CA ARG A 127 -12.09 13.58 -11.81
C ARG A 127 -11.31 14.76 -12.38
N ASN A 128 -11.82 15.99 -12.26
CA ASN A 128 -11.16 17.18 -12.79
C ASN A 128 -10.21 17.87 -11.80
N TYR A 129 -10.48 17.80 -10.50
CA TYR A 129 -9.76 18.62 -9.51
C TYR A 129 -9.04 17.83 -8.41
N LEU A 130 -9.44 16.58 -8.18
CA LEU A 130 -8.90 15.75 -7.08
C LEU A 130 -8.83 14.27 -7.50
N ASN A 131 -8.26 13.98 -8.67
CA ASN A 131 -8.20 12.62 -9.20
C ASN A 131 -7.10 11.80 -8.51
N LEU A 132 -7.36 11.40 -7.27
CA LEU A 132 -6.44 10.59 -6.46
C LEU A 132 -6.69 9.10 -6.74
N ASN A 133 -5.99 8.56 -7.74
CA ASN A 133 -6.08 7.16 -8.12
C ASN A 133 -4.78 6.42 -7.78
N ASN A 134 -4.78 5.72 -6.65
CA ASN A 134 -3.63 4.97 -6.15
C ASN A 134 -3.36 3.70 -6.96
N ILE A 135 -4.39 3.04 -7.49
CA ILE A 135 -4.22 1.83 -8.32
C ILE A 135 -3.37 2.13 -9.56
N GLN A 136 -3.63 3.26 -10.24
CA GLN A 136 -2.87 3.63 -11.44
C GLN A 136 -1.39 3.90 -11.13
N LEU A 137 -1.09 4.49 -9.98
CA LEU A 137 0.27 4.77 -9.55
C LEU A 137 1.00 3.50 -9.10
N ILE A 138 0.42 2.74 -8.18
CA ILE A 138 1.08 1.55 -7.60
C ILE A 138 1.34 0.45 -8.63
N LYS A 139 0.51 0.34 -9.69
CA LYS A 139 0.77 -0.56 -10.82
C LYS A 139 2.06 -0.24 -11.57
N ARG A 140 2.48 1.03 -11.60
CA ARG A 140 3.71 1.47 -12.27
C ARG A 140 4.95 1.32 -11.39
N TYR A 141 4.77 1.11 -10.09
CA TYR A 141 5.87 0.94 -9.16
C TYR A 141 6.31 -0.53 -9.09
N ASN A 142 7.60 -0.76 -9.35
CA ASN A 142 8.20 -2.10 -9.35
C ASN A 142 8.92 -2.47 -8.04
N GLY A 143 9.06 -1.52 -7.12
CA GLY A 143 9.69 -1.76 -5.84
C GLY A 143 8.77 -2.45 -4.82
N PRO A 144 9.31 -2.74 -3.63
CA PRO A 144 8.58 -3.43 -2.58
C PRO A 144 7.58 -2.50 -1.89
N PHE A 145 6.45 -3.06 -1.51
CA PHE A 145 5.48 -2.42 -0.64
C PHE A 145 4.69 -3.46 0.14
N TYR A 146 4.08 -3.04 1.23
CA TYR A 146 2.97 -3.78 1.84
C TYR A 146 1.89 -2.81 2.31
N LEU A 147 0.67 -3.34 2.42
CA LEU A 147 -0.50 -2.64 2.90
C LEU A 147 -0.76 -3.03 4.35
N VAL A 148 -1.00 -2.04 5.20
CA VAL A 148 -1.66 -2.27 6.48
C VAL A 148 -3.15 -1.97 6.29
N ARG A 149 -3.97 -3.01 6.46
CA ARG A 149 -5.43 -2.90 6.39
C ARG A 149 -6.03 -2.96 7.78
N ARG A 150 -6.64 -1.85 8.18
CA ARG A 150 -7.37 -1.73 9.44
C ARG A 150 -8.73 -2.42 9.33
N THR A 151 -8.97 -3.44 10.14
CA THR A 151 -10.15 -4.30 9.98
C THR A 151 -11.44 -3.65 10.49
N PHE A 152 -11.34 -2.67 11.40
CA PHE A 152 -12.46 -1.90 11.95
C PHE A 152 -12.50 -0.44 11.44
N ASP A 153 -11.83 -0.17 10.33
CA ASP A 153 -11.71 1.17 9.76
C ASP A 153 -13.07 1.70 9.25
N GLU A 154 -13.59 2.73 9.90
CA GLU A 154 -14.85 3.39 9.58
C GLU A 154 -14.76 4.27 8.32
N MET A 155 -13.53 4.62 7.90
CA MET A 155 -13.28 5.41 6.70
C MET A 155 -13.06 4.51 5.49
N MET A 156 -12.25 3.47 5.60
CA MET A 156 -11.83 2.61 4.49
C MET A 156 -12.77 1.43 4.23
N ASN A 157 -13.54 0.98 5.22
CA ASN A 157 -14.61 0.02 4.97
C ASN A 157 -15.83 0.76 4.40
N LEU A 158 -16.21 0.49 3.14
CA LEU A 158 -17.37 1.13 2.52
C LEU A 158 -18.67 0.80 3.26
N ILE A 159 -18.79 -0.43 3.77
CA ILE A 159 -19.84 -0.86 4.70
C ILE A 159 -19.22 -1.03 6.09
N PRO A 160 -19.75 -0.36 7.14
CA PRO A 160 -19.23 -0.45 8.50
C PRO A 160 -19.08 -1.90 8.98
N ALA A 161 -17.97 -2.19 9.67
CA ALA A 161 -17.61 -3.50 10.21
C ALA A 161 -17.53 -4.65 9.17
N LYS A 162 -17.51 -4.35 7.86
CA LYS A 162 -17.41 -5.33 6.78
C LYS A 162 -16.09 -5.19 6.03
N VAL A 163 -15.05 -5.88 6.53
CA VAL A 163 -13.69 -5.91 5.98
C VAL A 163 -13.62 -6.28 4.49
N SER A 164 -14.59 -7.06 3.99
CA SER A 164 -14.66 -7.40 2.56
C SER A 164 -14.90 -6.19 1.66
N THR A 165 -15.30 -5.05 2.23
CA THR A 165 -15.55 -3.78 1.53
C THR A 165 -14.47 -2.74 1.80
N ASN A 166 -13.35 -3.14 2.39
CA ASN A 166 -12.22 -2.25 2.62
C ASN A 166 -11.56 -1.85 1.29
N CYS A 167 -11.29 -0.56 1.07
CA CYS A 167 -10.67 -0.05 -0.14
C CYS A 167 -9.30 -0.69 -0.46
N ALA A 168 -8.53 -1.12 0.54
CA ALA A 168 -7.25 -1.81 0.32
C ALA A 168 -7.41 -3.14 -0.44
N ASN A 169 -8.60 -3.75 -0.42
CA ASN A 169 -8.88 -4.99 -1.14
C ASN A 169 -8.78 -4.79 -2.65
N GLU A 170 -9.33 -3.68 -3.16
CA GLU A 170 -9.33 -3.36 -4.60
C GLU A 170 -7.91 -3.12 -5.12
N ILE A 171 -7.03 -2.58 -4.27
CA ILE A 171 -5.60 -2.45 -4.56
C ILE A 171 -4.99 -3.83 -4.80
N LEU A 172 -5.22 -4.79 -3.89
CA LEU A 172 -4.70 -6.16 -4.02
C LEU A 172 -5.29 -6.92 -5.21
N PHE A 173 -6.61 -6.79 -5.42
CA PHE A 173 -7.29 -7.39 -6.56
C PHE A 173 -6.74 -6.89 -7.90
N SER A 174 -6.21 -5.67 -7.91
CA SER A 174 -5.65 -5.04 -9.09
C SER A 174 -4.15 -5.29 -9.27
N ILE A 175 -3.37 -5.30 -8.19
CA ILE A 175 -1.90 -5.36 -8.26
C ILE A 175 -1.36 -6.78 -8.34
N LEU A 176 -1.97 -7.74 -7.64
CA LEU A 176 -1.46 -9.11 -7.59
C LEU A 176 -1.56 -9.81 -8.96
N PRO A 177 -2.70 -9.74 -9.68
CA PRO A 177 -2.77 -10.28 -11.04
C PRO A 177 -1.89 -9.52 -12.03
N HIS A 178 -1.65 -8.21 -11.80
CA HIS A 178 -0.74 -7.42 -12.62
C HIS A 178 0.72 -7.84 -12.42
N ARG A 179 1.16 -8.10 -11.18
CA ARG A 179 2.54 -8.49 -10.88
C ARG A 179 2.82 -9.97 -11.21
N TYR A 180 1.83 -10.84 -11.00
CA TYR A 180 1.95 -12.29 -11.07
C TYR A 180 0.89 -12.93 -11.99
N PRO A 181 0.90 -12.61 -13.30
CA PRO A 181 -0.15 -13.06 -14.22
C PRO A 181 -0.25 -14.58 -14.32
N PHE A 182 0.83 -15.33 -14.11
CA PHE A 182 0.83 -16.80 -14.15
C PHE A 182 0.33 -17.47 -12.86
N ILE A 183 0.23 -16.73 -11.75
CA ILE A 183 -0.42 -17.19 -10.52
C ILE A 183 -1.92 -16.91 -10.58
N TYR A 184 -2.32 -15.73 -11.05
CA TYR A 184 -3.71 -15.30 -11.13
C TYR A 184 -4.25 -15.36 -12.56
N ASN A 185 -3.98 -16.48 -13.24
CA ASN A 185 -4.22 -16.66 -14.67
C ASN A 185 -5.65 -17.07 -15.04
N ASP A 186 -6.48 -17.45 -14.06
CA ASP A 186 -7.85 -17.90 -14.29
C ASP A 186 -8.85 -17.41 -13.22
N ALA A 187 -10.13 -17.67 -13.47
CA ALA A 187 -11.22 -17.30 -12.58
C ALA A 187 -11.17 -18.03 -11.22
N GLN A 188 -10.61 -19.24 -11.16
CA GLN A 188 -10.51 -20.01 -9.92
C GLN A 188 -9.49 -19.36 -8.98
N MET A 189 -8.31 -18.98 -9.48
CA MET A 189 -7.26 -18.32 -8.71
C MET A 189 -7.69 -16.93 -8.25
N LEU A 190 -8.35 -16.15 -9.13
CA LEU A 190 -8.93 -14.85 -8.76
C LEU A 190 -10.01 -14.98 -7.68
N THR A 191 -10.85 -16.02 -7.76
CA THR A 191 -11.88 -16.30 -6.74
C THR A 191 -11.26 -16.71 -5.41
N LEU A 192 -10.23 -17.56 -5.43
CA LEU A 192 -9.50 -17.98 -4.23
C LEU A 192 -8.85 -16.78 -3.54
N MET A 193 -8.17 -15.92 -4.30
CA MET A 193 -7.57 -14.67 -3.82
C MET A 193 -8.61 -13.76 -3.17
N LYS A 194 -9.71 -13.45 -3.88
CA LYS A 194 -10.79 -12.59 -3.38
C LYS A 194 -11.43 -13.16 -2.13
N ARG A 195 -11.71 -14.47 -2.11
CA ARG A 195 -12.23 -15.17 -0.94
C ARG A 195 -11.28 -14.98 0.24
N TYR A 196 -9.99 -15.27 0.07
CA TYR A 196 -8.99 -15.18 1.13
C TYR A 196 -8.87 -13.77 1.71
N ILE A 197 -8.72 -12.75 0.86
CA ILE A 197 -8.61 -11.34 1.28
C ILE A 197 -9.82 -10.92 2.13
N CYS A 198 -11.02 -11.36 1.76
CA CYS A 198 -12.27 -11.02 2.42
C CYS A 198 -12.57 -11.81 3.70
N LEU A 199 -11.78 -12.85 4.03
CA LEU A 199 -11.97 -13.62 5.25
C LEU A 199 -11.53 -12.85 6.49
N LYS A 200 -12.18 -13.15 7.62
CA LYS A 200 -11.74 -12.74 8.96
C LYS A 200 -10.53 -13.56 9.42
N LYS A 201 -9.74 -13.01 10.35
CA LYS A 201 -8.48 -13.56 10.89
C LYS A 201 -8.46 -15.08 11.11
N LEU A 202 -9.41 -15.63 11.88
CA LEU A 202 -9.45 -17.08 12.17
C LEU A 202 -9.65 -17.95 10.92
N LYS A 203 -10.52 -17.51 9.99
CA LYS A 203 -10.76 -18.24 8.74
C LYS A 203 -9.62 -18.06 7.74
N LYS A 204 -8.98 -16.87 7.72
CA LYS A 204 -7.74 -16.65 6.99
C LYS A 204 -6.66 -17.62 7.45
N LYS A 205 -6.39 -17.69 8.75
CA LYS A 205 -5.38 -18.61 9.30
C LYS A 205 -5.64 -20.06 8.87
N LYS A 206 -6.88 -20.56 9.00
CA LYS A 206 -7.24 -21.91 8.54
C LYS A 206 -6.96 -22.14 7.05
N LEU A 207 -7.27 -21.15 6.20
CA LEU A 207 -7.03 -21.26 4.76
C LEU A 207 -5.53 -21.18 4.45
N LEU A 208 -4.78 -20.34 5.17
CA LEU A 208 -3.34 -20.26 5.08
C LEU A 208 -2.69 -21.60 5.45
N ASP A 209 -3.07 -22.18 6.59
CA ASP A 209 -2.55 -23.47 7.05
C ASP A 209 -2.91 -24.61 6.06
N GLN A 210 -4.06 -24.51 5.39
CA GLN A 210 -4.51 -25.48 4.38
C GLN A 210 -3.68 -25.42 3.08
N TYR A 211 -3.38 -24.23 2.56
CA TYR A 211 -2.71 -24.04 1.26
C TYR A 211 -1.21 -23.74 1.38
N CYS A 212 -0.72 -23.40 2.57
CA CYS A 212 0.66 -22.99 2.79
C CYS A 212 1.22 -23.71 4.02
N SER A 213 1.25 -25.05 3.97
CA SER A 213 1.75 -25.89 5.08
C SER A 213 3.23 -25.65 5.41
N ASP A 214 4.04 -25.28 4.41
CA ASP A 214 5.45 -24.89 4.58
C ASP A 214 5.70 -23.51 3.96
N THR A 215 5.49 -22.44 4.75
CA THR A 215 5.73 -21.06 4.29
C THR A 215 7.21 -20.78 4.02
N ASP A 216 8.13 -21.51 4.65
CA ASP A 216 9.56 -21.33 4.44
C ASP A 216 9.99 -21.92 3.08
N ALA A 217 9.39 -23.03 2.64
CA ALA A 217 9.59 -23.56 1.29
C ALA A 217 9.12 -22.57 0.22
N LEU A 218 7.94 -21.96 0.40
CA LEU A 218 7.42 -20.94 -0.52
C LEU A 218 8.35 -19.73 -0.57
N LYS A 219 8.85 -19.27 0.58
CA LYS A 219 9.85 -18.19 0.67
C LYS A 219 11.14 -18.54 -0.09
N ARG A 220 11.70 -19.74 0.14
CA ARG A 220 12.90 -20.22 -0.57
C ARG A 220 12.68 -20.30 -2.08
N GLN A 221 11.47 -20.63 -2.54
CA GLN A 221 11.14 -20.67 -3.97
C GLN A 221 11.08 -19.25 -4.58
N CYS A 222 10.51 -18.28 -3.88
CA CYS A 222 10.58 -16.88 -4.29
C CYS A 222 12.03 -16.36 -4.34
N GLU A 223 12.84 -16.69 -3.32
CA GLU A 223 14.26 -16.30 -3.28
C GLU A 223 15.07 -16.91 -4.42
N ARG A 224 14.90 -18.21 -4.70
CA ARG A 224 15.53 -18.87 -5.85
C ARG A 224 15.16 -18.19 -7.16
N TYR A 225 13.86 -17.93 -7.37
CA TYR A 225 13.41 -17.24 -8.58
C TYR A 225 14.07 -15.87 -8.74
N ARG A 226 14.19 -15.08 -7.67
CA ARG A 226 14.82 -13.76 -7.69
C ARG A 226 16.31 -13.80 -8.05
N VAL A 227 17.02 -14.86 -7.64
CA VAL A 227 18.44 -15.07 -7.98
C VAL A 227 18.60 -15.47 -9.44
N GLU A 228 17.74 -16.38 -9.92
CA GLU A 228 17.77 -16.89 -11.30
C GLU A 228 17.24 -15.87 -12.32
N HIS A 229 16.25 -15.08 -11.91
CA HIS A 229 15.53 -14.11 -12.74
C HIS A 229 15.45 -12.77 -11.99
N PRO A 230 16.49 -11.91 -12.07
CA PRO A 230 16.45 -10.60 -11.44
C PRO A 230 15.28 -9.77 -12.00
N VAL A 231 14.14 -9.75 -11.30
CA VAL A 231 12.93 -9.07 -11.74
C VAL A 231 13.21 -7.57 -11.79
N ARG A 232 13.45 -7.02 -12.97
CA ARG A 232 13.65 -5.57 -13.14
C ARG A 232 12.32 -4.81 -13.17
N SER A 233 11.25 -5.50 -13.55
CA SER A 233 9.91 -4.93 -13.70
C SER A 233 8.83 -6.01 -13.58
N TYR A 234 7.62 -5.59 -13.23
CA TYR A 234 6.41 -6.39 -13.35
C TYR A 234 5.66 -6.06 -14.66
N PRO A 235 4.85 -6.98 -15.21
CA PRO A 235 4.62 -8.37 -14.76
C PRO A 235 5.88 -9.24 -14.84
N CYS A 236 5.96 -10.30 -14.02
CA CYS A 236 7.01 -11.30 -14.09
C CYS A 236 6.46 -12.69 -14.43
N ASN A 237 7.34 -13.62 -14.84
CA ASN A 237 6.97 -14.98 -15.24
C ASN A 237 6.86 -15.96 -14.06
N PHE A 238 6.85 -15.46 -12.83
CA PHE A 238 6.71 -16.31 -11.64
C PHE A 238 5.39 -17.07 -11.68
N GLY A 239 5.46 -18.40 -11.68
CA GLY A 239 4.29 -19.28 -11.74
C GLY A 239 3.98 -19.89 -13.10
N GLU A 240 4.75 -19.58 -14.15
CA GLU A 240 4.51 -20.05 -15.52
C GLU A 240 4.37 -21.57 -15.59
N ASN A 241 5.29 -22.30 -14.97
CA ASN A 241 5.35 -23.76 -14.96
C ASN A 241 4.78 -24.42 -13.70
N PHE A 242 4.04 -23.68 -12.85
CA PHE A 242 3.50 -24.23 -11.62
C PHE A 242 2.31 -25.15 -11.87
N SER A 243 2.23 -26.23 -11.10
CA SER A 243 1.03 -27.03 -10.93
C SER A 243 -0.13 -26.21 -10.34
N ILE A 244 -1.34 -26.76 -10.40
CA ILE A 244 -2.53 -26.11 -9.82
C ILE A 244 -2.36 -25.90 -8.31
N ASP A 245 -1.83 -26.90 -7.60
CA ASP A 245 -1.65 -26.83 -6.14
C ASP A 245 -0.59 -25.78 -5.74
N GLU A 246 0.50 -25.67 -6.51
CA GLU A 246 1.49 -24.61 -6.32
C GLU A 246 0.88 -23.23 -6.57
N ARG A 247 0.11 -23.06 -7.65
CA ARG A 247 -0.58 -21.77 -7.93
C ARG A 247 -1.56 -21.41 -6.82
N GLN A 248 -2.32 -22.36 -6.30
CA GLN A 248 -3.23 -22.14 -5.16
C GLN A 248 -2.45 -21.70 -3.91
N SER A 249 -1.33 -22.37 -3.62
CA SER A 249 -0.44 -22.02 -2.51
C SER A 249 0.09 -20.59 -2.64
N PHE A 250 0.61 -20.24 -3.82
CA PHE A 250 1.13 -18.90 -4.07
C PHE A 250 0.05 -17.81 -4.16
N ALA A 251 -1.16 -18.14 -4.63
CA ALA A 251 -2.27 -17.20 -4.65
C ALA A 251 -2.63 -16.71 -3.24
N ILE A 252 -2.48 -17.56 -2.22
CA ILE A 252 -2.68 -17.24 -0.80
C ILE A 252 -1.42 -16.63 -0.18
N TYR A 253 -0.25 -17.24 -0.41
CA TYR A 253 1.02 -16.80 0.17
C TYR A 253 1.35 -15.36 -0.21
N LEU A 254 1.23 -15.01 -1.51
CA LEU A 254 1.51 -13.66 -1.99
C LEU A 254 0.62 -12.63 -1.31
N VAL A 255 -0.67 -12.90 -1.09
CA VAL A 255 -1.54 -11.98 -0.34
C VAL A 255 -0.95 -11.64 1.02
N ASN A 256 -0.39 -12.62 1.75
CA ASN A 256 0.21 -12.36 3.08
C ASN A 256 1.54 -11.61 3.01
N GLN A 257 2.24 -11.61 1.88
CA GLN A 257 3.45 -10.80 1.70
C GLN A 257 3.11 -9.31 1.48
N TYR A 258 1.92 -9.02 0.93
CA TYR A 258 1.49 -7.67 0.61
C TYR A 258 0.45 -7.09 1.59
N LEU A 259 -0.12 -7.89 2.49
CA LEU A 259 -1.21 -7.47 3.37
C LEU A 259 -0.98 -7.85 4.82
N VAL A 260 -0.98 -6.84 5.68
CA VAL A 260 -0.99 -6.97 7.14
C VAL A 260 -2.36 -6.51 7.64
N ASP A 261 -3.10 -7.37 8.32
CA ASP A 261 -4.34 -6.97 8.99
C ASP A 261 -4.04 -6.40 10.38
N PHE A 262 -4.58 -5.21 10.67
CA PHE A 262 -4.49 -4.55 11.97
C PHE A 262 -5.90 -4.37 12.56
N ASP A 263 -6.15 -4.95 13.72
CA ASP A 263 -7.44 -4.87 14.40
C ASP A 263 -7.63 -3.51 15.10
N ALA A 264 -7.92 -2.46 14.31
CA ALA A 264 -8.04 -1.08 14.78
C ALA A 264 -8.98 -0.19 13.93
N GLN A 265 -9.33 0.97 14.48
CA GLN A 265 -10.05 2.06 13.81
C GLN A 265 -9.09 2.95 12.99
N HIS A 266 -9.64 3.90 12.22
CA HIS A 266 -8.85 4.68 11.25
C HIS A 266 -7.68 5.46 11.87
N CYS A 267 -7.92 6.15 12.99
CA CYS A 267 -6.95 7.05 13.62
C CYS A 267 -6.11 6.40 14.73
N THR A 268 -6.23 5.09 14.96
CA THR A 268 -5.39 4.41 15.97
C THR A 268 -3.92 4.42 15.51
N PRO A 269 -2.93 4.80 16.32
CA PRO A 269 -1.53 4.74 15.90
C PRO A 269 -1.12 3.32 15.46
N LEU A 270 -0.29 3.22 14.42
CA LEU A 270 0.25 1.93 13.98
C LEU A 270 1.27 1.44 15.02
N PRO A 271 1.12 0.24 15.61
CA PRO A 271 2.11 -0.26 16.55
C PRO A 271 3.43 -0.59 15.84
N VAL A 272 4.55 -0.37 16.53
CA VAL A 272 5.92 -0.67 16.05
C VAL A 272 6.05 -2.10 15.54
N THR A 273 5.33 -3.05 16.15
CA THR A 273 5.35 -4.47 15.76
C THR A 273 4.75 -4.76 14.40
N LEU A 274 4.05 -3.81 13.77
CA LEU A 274 3.51 -3.92 12.41
C LEU A 274 4.26 -3.02 11.41
N PHE A 275 5.25 -2.27 11.88
CA PHE A 275 6.13 -1.48 11.04
C PHE A 275 7.38 -2.29 10.69
N HIS A 276 7.49 -2.69 9.43
CA HIS A 276 8.59 -3.49 8.91
C HIS A 276 9.18 -2.82 7.67
N LEU A 277 10.45 -3.05 7.40
CA LEU A 277 11.04 -2.58 6.15
C LEU A 277 10.45 -3.39 4.99
N PRO A 278 9.91 -2.75 3.94
CA PRO A 278 9.36 -3.47 2.80
C PRO A 278 10.43 -4.31 2.12
N THR A 279 10.10 -5.56 1.80
CA THR A 279 10.97 -6.49 1.09
C THR A 279 10.34 -6.92 -0.21
N ARG A 280 11.18 -7.13 -1.23
CA ARG A 280 10.71 -7.70 -2.50
C ARG A 280 10.34 -9.16 -2.29
N CYS A 281 9.12 -9.54 -2.68
CA CYS A 281 8.69 -10.93 -2.60
C CYS A 281 9.36 -11.78 -3.69
N VAL A 282 9.18 -11.40 -4.96
CA VAL A 282 9.77 -12.06 -6.14
C VAL A 282 10.55 -11.03 -6.95
#